data_AF-A0A3M9MFV2-F1
#
_entry.id   AF-A0A3M9MFV2-F1
#
_cell.length_a   1.000
_cell.length_b   1.000
_cell.length_c   1.000
_cell.angle_alpha   90.00
_cell.angle_beta   90.00
_cell.angle_gamma   90.00
#
_symmetry.space_group_name_H-M   'P 1'
#
loop_
_entity.id
_entity.type
_entity.pdbx_description
1 polymer ?
#
loop_
_entity_poly.entity_id
_entity_poly.type
_entity_poly.pdbx_seq_one_letter_code
_entity_poly.pdbx_strand_id
1 'polypeptide(L)'
;MGTMAKLKSLLALSILALGTDPFTAAGQQRPYLGAPLELPTRMEGENFDRGGMNVAYYDTTPKNRDQAYRTSEDVDIARNVHTTGHHISAIRKGEWLEYTVNVAAAGEYDFTASVATTASGKSFQMLIDGVNRMGNIKVPNRGSYQSYSLTTVKRVKLSAGRHLLRFQTKSEYFDVDFFEFKKVSNDAPPPPPSTSKVNLILDLDIFNDSDDAGALAVLHSLIRSGEVNVLAMMITVSYPYSAPATDAINTYYGLPNIPIGILRDNTLLPTGGWYSQISANYPQDLVNAPNATTLYQQILSRQPDNSVVIATIGPLRNLDNLMASSEGMDLIRRKVRRLVAAGGWIDEDGSSGTSFNYKLSASSTQRDINHWPGEAWFVPNQVGDKIKTGNRLLATKSNANPVRKAYEIAKSRYHGPDFRPSWDQMGVLIAVRGLWGGRLTSETNGQLRSDPGGNVSWKYPSFHYPDKNHHLIKLNTSPSKMSVIVENMMMIDP
;
A
#
# COMPACT_ATOMS: atom_id res chain seq x y z
N MET A 1 -57.00 -57.76 -8.82
CA MET A 1 -55.53 -57.91 -8.88
C MET A 1 -54.99 -56.64 -9.53
N GLY A 2 -54.50 -55.66 -8.75
CA GLY A 2 -53.08 -55.35 -8.59
C GLY A 2 -52.55 -54.62 -9.85
N THR A 3 -52.03 -53.39 -9.86
CA THR A 3 -51.33 -52.59 -8.85
C THR A 3 -51.25 -51.13 -9.32
N MET A 4 -51.18 -50.22 -8.35
CA MET A 4 -51.05 -48.76 -8.45
C MET A 4 -49.75 -48.26 -9.11
N ALA A 5 -49.81 -47.09 -9.76
CA ALA A 5 -49.15 -45.84 -9.32
C ALA A 5 -49.40 -44.70 -10.35
N LYS A 6 -50.52 -43.97 -10.20
CA LYS A 6 -50.59 -42.56 -9.73
C LYS A 6 -49.96 -41.49 -10.63
N LEU A 7 -50.79 -41.03 -11.56
CA LEU A 7 -50.78 -39.72 -12.22
C LEU A 7 -51.13 -38.61 -11.20
N LYS A 8 -50.31 -37.56 -11.01
CA LYS A 8 -50.76 -36.25 -10.48
C LYS A 8 -49.90 -35.10 -11.06
N SER A 9 -50.51 -34.43 -12.04
CA SER A 9 -50.54 -33.00 -12.37
C SER A 9 -49.30 -32.11 -12.14
N LEU A 10 -48.83 -31.54 -13.25
CA LEU A 10 -48.09 -30.27 -13.33
C LEU A 10 -48.88 -29.13 -12.66
N LEU A 11 -48.29 -28.48 -11.67
CA LEU A 11 -48.36 -27.02 -11.52
C LEU A 11 -47.02 -26.56 -10.95
N ALA A 12 -46.25 -25.82 -11.74
CA ALA A 12 -45.04 -25.18 -11.29
C ALA A 12 -45.40 -24.09 -10.28
N LEU A 13 -45.19 -24.36 -8.99
CA LEU A 13 -45.17 -23.34 -7.95
C LEU A 13 -43.71 -23.11 -7.58
N SER A 14 -43.20 -21.95 -7.98
CA SER A 14 -41.97 -21.35 -7.47
C SER A 14 -42.05 -21.24 -5.96
N ILE A 15 -41.40 -22.17 -5.25
CA ILE A 15 -41.09 -21.98 -3.83
C ILE A 15 -39.93 -20.99 -3.79
N LEU A 16 -40.28 -19.70 -3.71
CA LEU A 16 -39.44 -18.76 -2.98
C LEU A 16 -39.24 -19.40 -1.59
N ALA A 17 -38.01 -19.81 -1.29
CA ALA A 17 -37.60 -19.91 0.10
C ALA A 17 -37.68 -18.48 0.66
N LEU A 18 -38.82 -18.16 1.27
CA LEU A 18 -38.96 -17.05 2.20
C LEU A 18 -37.96 -17.32 3.32
N GLY A 19 -36.72 -16.86 3.14
CA GLY A 19 -35.86 -16.56 4.27
C GLY A 19 -36.64 -15.55 5.10
N THR A 20 -37.07 -15.98 6.28
CA THR A 20 -37.55 -15.06 7.31
C THR A 20 -36.50 -13.98 7.42
N ASP A 21 -36.87 -12.74 7.11
CA ASP A 21 -36.02 -11.59 7.33
C ASP A 21 -35.52 -11.66 8.79
N PRO A 22 -34.19 -11.78 9.03
CA PRO A 22 -33.66 -11.96 10.38
C PRO A 22 -34.00 -10.80 11.31
N PHE A 23 -34.54 -9.70 10.78
CA PHE A 23 -35.02 -8.54 11.54
C PHE A 23 -36.51 -8.62 11.95
N THR A 24 -37.21 -9.75 11.75
CA THR A 24 -38.67 -9.89 11.99
C THR A 24 -39.12 -10.09 13.44
N ALA A 25 -38.27 -9.80 14.43
CA ALA A 25 -38.72 -9.51 15.79
C ALA A 25 -38.86 -7.98 15.97
N ALA A 26 -40.00 -7.46 15.52
CA ALA A 26 -40.54 -6.11 15.75
C ALA A 26 -39.73 -5.17 16.67
N GLY A 27 -38.79 -4.39 16.10
CA GLY A 27 -38.28 -3.14 16.69
C GLY A 27 -37.57 -3.19 18.06
N GLN A 28 -37.32 -4.37 18.62
CA GLN A 28 -36.67 -4.53 19.93
C GLN A 28 -35.15 -4.57 19.85
N GLN A 29 -34.58 -5.23 18.83
CA GLN A 29 -33.13 -5.28 18.66
C GLN A 29 -32.59 -4.05 17.93
N ARG A 30 -31.53 -3.44 18.45
CA ARG A 30 -30.91 -2.25 17.87
C ARG A 30 -29.39 -2.34 17.93
N PRO A 31 -28.67 -1.84 16.91
CA PRO A 31 -27.22 -1.77 16.95
C PRO A 31 -26.72 -1.08 18.21
N TYR A 32 -25.61 -1.57 18.78
CA TYR A 32 -25.08 -1.04 20.03
C TYR A 32 -24.85 0.48 20.03
N LEU A 33 -24.27 0.97 18.93
CA LEU A 33 -23.92 2.38 18.72
C LEU A 33 -25.07 3.19 18.07
N GLY A 34 -26.27 2.62 17.98
CA GLY A 34 -27.43 3.25 17.33
C GLY A 34 -27.47 3.10 15.80
N ALA A 35 -26.38 2.68 15.17
CA ALA A 35 -26.29 2.33 13.76
C ALA A 35 -25.48 1.03 13.55
N PRO A 36 -25.73 0.26 12.46
CA PRO A 36 -24.94 -0.92 12.13
C PRO A 36 -23.44 -0.62 12.07
N LEU A 37 -22.61 -1.58 12.47
CA LEU A 37 -21.15 -1.47 12.29
C LEU A 37 -20.80 -1.66 10.81
N GLU A 38 -20.09 -0.70 10.23
CA GLU A 38 -19.67 -0.75 8.82
C GLU A 38 -18.46 -1.68 8.65
N LEU A 39 -18.62 -2.76 7.89
CA LEU A 39 -17.52 -3.68 7.55
C LEU A 39 -16.77 -3.19 6.29
N PRO A 40 -15.42 -3.27 6.27
CA PRO A 40 -14.54 -3.93 7.23
C PRO A 40 -14.22 -3.11 8.48
N THR A 41 -14.24 -3.73 9.66
CA THR A 41 -13.86 -3.09 10.93
C THR A 41 -13.52 -4.13 12.02
N ARG A 42 -12.93 -3.66 13.13
CA ARG A 42 -12.89 -4.37 14.42
C ARG A 42 -14.16 -4.05 15.21
N MET A 43 -14.72 -5.06 15.85
CA MET A 43 -15.92 -5.00 16.68
C MET A 43 -15.56 -5.58 18.05
N GLU A 44 -15.67 -4.78 19.10
CA GLU A 44 -15.48 -5.28 20.47
C GLU A 44 -16.59 -6.29 20.81
N GLY A 45 -16.23 -7.40 21.46
CA GLY A 45 -17.16 -8.48 21.76
C GLY A 45 -18.27 -8.03 22.71
N GLU A 46 -17.93 -7.22 23.70
CA GLU A 46 -18.87 -6.67 24.68
C GLU A 46 -19.87 -5.64 24.10
N ASN A 47 -19.67 -5.21 22.85
CA ASN A 47 -20.51 -4.23 22.15
C ASN A 47 -21.56 -4.91 21.25
N PHE A 48 -22.18 -5.98 21.75
CA PHE A 48 -23.32 -6.64 21.09
C PHE A 48 -24.56 -5.75 21.08
N ASP A 49 -25.51 -6.06 20.19
CA ASP A 49 -26.73 -5.29 19.99
C ASP A 49 -27.54 -5.13 21.31
N ARG A 50 -28.37 -4.10 21.36
CA ARG A 50 -29.31 -3.89 22.47
C ARG A 50 -30.61 -4.61 22.15
N GLY A 51 -31.28 -5.13 23.16
CA GLY A 51 -32.57 -5.83 22.99
C GLY A 51 -32.94 -6.74 24.17
N GLY A 52 -31.94 -7.08 24.99
CA GLY A 52 -32.13 -7.94 26.17
C GLY A 52 -32.00 -9.43 25.84
N MET A 53 -32.15 -10.23 26.90
CA MET A 53 -32.07 -11.68 26.84
C MET A 53 -33.15 -12.27 25.92
N ASN A 54 -32.77 -13.28 25.13
CA ASN A 54 -33.56 -13.92 24.07
C ASN A 54 -33.87 -13.03 22.84
N VAL A 55 -33.38 -11.80 22.82
CA VAL A 55 -33.51 -10.89 21.67
C VAL A 55 -32.12 -10.67 21.07
N ALA A 56 -31.24 -9.93 21.75
CA ALA A 56 -29.91 -9.59 21.25
C ALA A 56 -28.78 -10.48 21.80
N TYR A 57 -29.07 -11.20 22.90
CA TYR A 57 -28.16 -12.18 23.48
C TYR A 57 -28.93 -13.28 24.22
N TYR A 58 -28.23 -14.36 24.56
CA TYR A 58 -28.66 -15.36 25.53
C TYR A 58 -27.48 -15.74 26.40
N ASP A 59 -27.64 -15.53 27.70
CA ASP A 59 -26.71 -15.90 28.75
C ASP A 59 -27.37 -16.95 29.66
N THR A 60 -26.64 -17.98 30.06
CA THR A 60 -27.20 -19.06 30.90
C THR A 60 -27.09 -18.76 32.39
N THR A 61 -26.32 -17.74 32.75
CA THR A 61 -26.08 -17.30 34.11
C THR A 61 -26.82 -15.99 34.40
N PRO A 62 -27.65 -15.92 35.46
CA PRO A 62 -28.31 -14.66 35.81
C PRO A 62 -27.32 -13.61 36.29
N LYS A 63 -27.47 -12.38 35.77
CA LYS A 63 -26.65 -11.19 36.03
C LYS A 63 -25.21 -11.30 35.53
N ASN A 64 -24.69 -10.19 35.01
CA ASN A 64 -23.26 -10.04 34.77
C ASN A 64 -22.48 -10.16 36.08
N ARG A 65 -21.76 -11.26 36.28
CA ARG A 65 -20.99 -11.59 37.48
C ARG A 65 -19.83 -10.62 37.71
N ASP A 66 -19.17 -10.20 36.63
CA ASP A 66 -17.93 -9.43 36.70
C ASP A 66 -18.18 -7.92 36.84
N GLN A 67 -19.42 -7.47 36.59
CA GLN A 67 -19.94 -6.12 36.86
C GLN A 67 -19.07 -4.97 36.29
N ALA A 68 -18.25 -5.22 35.25
CA ALA A 68 -17.34 -4.22 34.72
C ALA A 68 -17.97 -3.32 33.66
N TYR A 69 -18.87 -3.87 32.84
CA TYR A 69 -19.50 -3.16 31.73
C TYR A 69 -20.89 -3.71 31.46
N ARG A 70 -21.84 -2.86 31.04
CA ARG A 70 -23.24 -3.22 30.76
C ARG A 70 -23.89 -4.02 31.89
N THR A 71 -23.73 -3.53 33.12
CA THR A 71 -24.13 -4.20 34.36
C THR A 71 -25.63 -4.45 34.53
N SER A 72 -26.46 -3.85 33.68
CA SER A 72 -27.91 -4.09 33.62
C SER A 72 -28.30 -5.32 32.78
N GLU A 73 -27.34 -5.99 32.15
CA GLU A 73 -27.53 -7.17 31.32
C GLU A 73 -26.86 -8.39 31.94
N ASP A 74 -27.23 -9.59 31.49
CA ASP A 74 -26.73 -10.83 32.10
C ASP A 74 -25.36 -11.25 31.56
N VAL A 75 -24.94 -10.77 30.39
CA VAL A 75 -23.66 -11.14 29.76
C VAL A 75 -22.48 -10.80 30.67
N ASP A 76 -21.70 -11.81 31.03
CA ASP A 76 -20.49 -11.68 31.83
C ASP A 76 -19.41 -10.90 31.06
N ILE A 77 -19.07 -9.71 31.58
CA ILE A 77 -18.08 -8.81 30.98
C ILE A 77 -17.09 -8.36 32.05
N ALA A 78 -15.84 -8.75 31.88
CA ALA A 78 -14.73 -8.41 32.77
C ALA A 78 -13.85 -7.30 32.19
N ARG A 79 -13.15 -6.59 33.08
CA ARG A 79 -12.14 -5.61 32.68
C ARG A 79 -10.88 -6.32 32.20
N ASN A 80 -10.30 -5.86 31.11
CA ASN A 80 -8.97 -6.28 30.70
C ASN A 80 -7.92 -5.68 31.64
N VAL A 81 -7.09 -6.51 32.27
CA VAL A 81 -6.10 -6.03 33.27
C VAL A 81 -4.86 -5.38 32.64
N HIS A 82 -4.67 -5.55 31.33
CA HIS A 82 -3.54 -5.03 30.58
C HIS A 82 -3.90 -3.83 29.70
N THR A 83 -5.19 -3.50 29.57
CA THR A 83 -5.68 -2.37 28.76
C THR A 83 -6.79 -1.63 29.51
N THR A 84 -7.34 -0.58 28.90
CA THR A 84 -8.54 0.10 29.39
C THR A 84 -9.84 -0.54 28.87
N GLY A 85 -9.75 -1.66 28.14
CA GLY A 85 -10.89 -2.33 27.50
C GLY A 85 -11.57 -3.37 28.36
N HIS A 86 -12.59 -4.02 27.80
CA HIS A 86 -13.31 -5.13 28.41
C HIS A 86 -13.24 -6.36 27.50
N HIS A 87 -13.74 -7.49 27.97
CA HIS A 87 -13.91 -8.70 27.17
C HIS A 87 -15.07 -9.51 27.73
N ILE A 88 -15.67 -10.34 26.88
CA ILE A 88 -16.66 -11.32 27.31
C ILE A 88 -15.92 -12.43 28.05
N SER A 89 -16.36 -12.69 29.27
CA SER A 89 -15.76 -13.66 30.20
C SER A 89 -16.77 -14.76 30.53
N ALA A 90 -16.32 -15.76 31.30
CA ALA A 90 -17.19 -16.74 31.96
C ALA A 90 -18.10 -17.59 31.07
N ILE A 91 -17.85 -17.56 29.76
CA ILE A 91 -18.69 -18.14 28.71
C ILE A 91 -19.09 -19.58 29.03
N ARG A 92 -20.40 -19.86 28.90
CA ARG A 92 -21.01 -21.19 28.94
C ARG A 92 -21.41 -21.67 27.56
N LYS A 93 -21.51 -22.99 27.44
CA LYS A 93 -21.87 -23.64 26.18
C LYS A 93 -23.33 -23.34 25.83
N GLY A 94 -23.55 -22.86 24.61
CA GLY A 94 -24.89 -22.60 24.06
C GLY A 94 -25.32 -21.13 24.11
N GLU A 95 -24.55 -20.28 24.79
CA GLU A 95 -24.72 -18.82 24.82
C GLU A 95 -24.49 -18.20 23.44
N TRP A 96 -25.12 -17.05 23.21
CA TRP A 96 -24.96 -16.32 21.97
C TRP A 96 -25.14 -14.82 22.14
N LEU A 97 -24.44 -14.06 21.30
CA LEU A 97 -24.48 -12.61 21.21
C LEU A 97 -24.66 -12.21 19.74
N GLU A 98 -25.43 -11.15 19.49
CA GLU A 98 -25.68 -10.67 18.13
C GLU A 98 -25.15 -9.28 17.85
N TYR A 99 -24.74 -9.06 16.59
CA TYR A 99 -24.19 -7.80 16.11
C TYR A 99 -24.83 -7.47 14.77
N THR A 100 -25.46 -6.31 14.67
CA THR A 100 -25.94 -5.77 13.40
C THR A 100 -24.78 -5.08 12.68
N VAL A 101 -24.47 -5.55 11.47
CA VAL A 101 -23.43 -4.96 10.62
C VAL A 101 -23.98 -4.52 9.26
N ASN A 102 -23.28 -3.61 8.60
CA ASN A 102 -23.52 -3.28 7.20
C ASN A 102 -22.24 -3.55 6.41
N VAL A 103 -22.34 -4.39 5.38
CA VAL A 103 -21.25 -4.71 4.48
C VAL A 103 -21.29 -3.74 3.31
N ALA A 104 -20.40 -2.76 3.32
CA ALA A 104 -20.40 -1.69 2.31
C ALA A 104 -20.27 -2.22 0.87
N ALA A 105 -19.57 -3.34 0.65
CA ALA A 105 -19.44 -3.94 -0.67
C ALA A 105 -19.24 -5.46 -0.57
N ALA A 106 -19.98 -6.22 -1.36
CA ALA A 106 -19.86 -7.68 -1.43
C ALA A 106 -18.41 -8.12 -1.71
N GLY A 107 -18.05 -9.31 -1.25
CA GLY A 107 -16.73 -9.90 -1.51
C GLY A 107 -16.31 -10.95 -0.50
N GLU A 108 -15.04 -11.32 -0.56
CA GLU A 108 -14.39 -12.18 0.42
C GLU A 108 -13.80 -11.35 1.56
N TYR A 109 -13.95 -11.84 2.80
CA TYR A 109 -13.48 -11.22 4.02
C TYR A 109 -12.74 -12.25 4.87
N ASP A 110 -11.63 -11.86 5.47
CA ASP A 110 -11.00 -12.64 6.53
C ASP A 110 -11.64 -12.25 7.86
N PHE A 111 -12.19 -13.25 8.56
CA PHE A 111 -12.72 -13.11 9.92
C PHE A 111 -11.63 -13.47 10.92
N THR A 112 -11.41 -12.65 11.94
CA THR A 112 -10.50 -12.91 13.05
C THR A 112 -11.21 -12.70 14.38
N ALA A 113 -10.95 -13.55 15.36
CA ALA A 113 -11.38 -13.36 16.75
C ALA A 113 -10.17 -13.40 17.70
N SER A 114 -10.16 -12.53 18.70
CA SER A 114 -9.19 -12.54 19.80
C SER A 114 -9.77 -13.31 20.97
N VAL A 115 -9.15 -14.43 21.31
CA VAL A 115 -9.70 -15.40 22.26
C VAL A 115 -8.64 -15.91 23.24
N ALA A 116 -9.04 -16.24 24.47
CA ALA A 116 -8.16 -16.78 25.50
C ALA A 116 -8.78 -17.99 26.22
N THR A 117 -7.98 -18.98 26.56
CA THR A 117 -8.39 -20.12 27.40
C THR A 117 -7.16 -20.82 28.00
N THR A 118 -7.38 -21.50 29.12
CA THR A 118 -6.41 -22.44 29.73
C THR A 118 -6.68 -23.90 29.35
N ALA A 119 -7.75 -24.18 28.60
CA ALA A 119 -8.20 -25.53 28.30
C ALA A 119 -8.25 -25.83 26.80
N SER A 120 -7.91 -27.05 26.43
CA SER A 120 -8.01 -27.52 25.04
C SER A 120 -9.45 -27.88 24.66
N GLY A 121 -9.71 -28.08 23.35
CA GLY A 121 -11.00 -28.54 22.83
C GLY A 121 -12.11 -27.49 22.80
N LYS A 122 -11.74 -26.21 22.88
CA LYS A 122 -12.70 -25.09 22.93
C LYS A 122 -13.03 -24.58 21.54
N SER A 123 -14.29 -24.17 21.33
CA SER A 123 -14.77 -23.67 20.05
C SER A 123 -16.06 -22.84 20.15
N PHE A 124 -16.28 -22.04 19.12
CA PHE A 124 -17.49 -21.27 18.87
C PHE A 124 -17.83 -21.29 17.38
N GLN A 125 -18.92 -20.67 16.99
CA GLN A 125 -19.27 -20.39 15.60
C GLN A 125 -19.72 -18.94 15.45
N MET A 126 -19.50 -18.37 14.26
CA MET A 126 -20.03 -17.07 13.86
C MET A 126 -21.02 -17.30 12.71
N LEU A 127 -22.32 -17.14 13.00
CA LEU A 127 -23.38 -17.28 12.00
C LEU A 127 -23.62 -15.94 11.30
N ILE A 128 -23.88 -15.98 10.00
CA ILE A 128 -24.29 -14.82 9.19
C ILE A 128 -25.72 -15.07 8.76
N ASP A 129 -26.64 -14.22 9.19
CA ASP A 129 -28.08 -14.35 8.96
C ASP A 129 -28.61 -15.74 9.33
N GLY A 130 -28.17 -16.24 10.49
CA GLY A 130 -28.53 -17.57 10.99
C GLY A 130 -27.84 -18.75 10.30
N VAL A 131 -26.97 -18.51 9.32
CA VAL A 131 -26.25 -19.57 8.59
C VAL A 131 -24.80 -19.66 9.06
N ASN A 132 -24.35 -20.85 9.47
CA ASN A 132 -22.94 -21.10 9.76
C ASN A 132 -22.15 -21.21 8.43
N ARG A 133 -21.43 -20.14 8.07
CA ARG A 133 -20.56 -20.09 6.88
C ARG A 133 -19.08 -20.36 7.17
N MET A 134 -18.69 -20.36 8.45
CA MET A 134 -17.28 -20.39 8.88
C MET A 134 -16.86 -21.71 9.53
N GLY A 135 -17.82 -22.62 9.75
CA GLY A 135 -17.61 -23.85 10.50
C GLY A 135 -17.45 -23.60 12.00
N ASN A 136 -16.96 -24.61 12.72
CA ASN A 136 -16.61 -24.48 14.12
C ASN A 136 -15.19 -23.91 14.24
N ILE A 137 -15.08 -22.74 14.85
CA ILE A 137 -13.83 -22.00 15.02
C ILE A 137 -13.21 -22.43 16.35
N LYS A 138 -11.98 -22.95 16.28
CA LYS A 138 -11.24 -23.41 17.47
C LYS A 138 -10.67 -22.24 18.25
N VAL A 139 -10.68 -22.38 19.57
CA VAL A 139 -10.03 -21.47 20.51
C VAL A 139 -8.71 -22.12 20.97
N PRO A 140 -7.54 -21.55 20.63
CA PRO A 140 -6.25 -22.11 21.03
C PRO A 140 -6.01 -21.99 22.54
N ASN A 141 -5.50 -23.07 23.15
CA ASN A 141 -5.06 -23.04 24.54
C ASN A 141 -3.66 -22.40 24.63
N ARG A 142 -3.56 -21.29 25.35
CA ARG A 142 -2.29 -20.59 25.64
C ARG A 142 -1.89 -20.65 27.11
N GLY A 143 -2.62 -21.42 27.92
CA GLY A 143 -2.33 -21.62 29.34
C GLY A 143 -2.66 -20.43 30.24
N SER A 144 -3.28 -19.37 29.72
CA SER A 144 -3.66 -18.18 30.49
C SER A 144 -4.86 -17.47 29.88
N TYR A 145 -5.77 -16.98 30.73
CA TYR A 145 -6.86 -16.08 30.34
C TYR A 145 -6.38 -14.64 30.05
N GLN A 146 -5.14 -14.33 30.39
CA GLN A 146 -4.50 -13.04 30.06
C GLN A 146 -3.68 -13.08 28.77
N SER A 147 -3.57 -14.24 28.12
CA SER A 147 -2.79 -14.44 26.90
C SER A 147 -3.70 -14.70 25.71
N TYR A 148 -4.31 -13.63 25.20
CA TYR A 148 -5.16 -13.67 24.03
C TYR A 148 -4.40 -14.10 22.78
N SER A 149 -5.05 -14.90 21.94
CA SER A 149 -4.53 -15.35 20.66
C SER A 149 -5.57 -15.16 19.57
N LEU A 150 -5.09 -14.93 18.35
CA LEU A 150 -5.95 -14.74 17.19
C LEU A 150 -6.28 -16.09 16.56
N THR A 151 -7.56 -16.29 16.26
CA THR A 151 -8.05 -17.37 15.40
C THR A 151 -8.70 -16.75 14.16
N THR A 152 -8.32 -17.24 12.97
CA THR A 152 -8.70 -16.61 11.69
C THR A 152 -9.36 -17.62 10.75
N VAL A 153 -10.49 -17.24 10.17
CA VAL A 153 -11.15 -17.93 9.05
C VAL A 153 -11.01 -17.05 7.82
N LYS A 154 -10.34 -17.56 6.79
CA LYS A 154 -10.06 -16.80 5.57
C LYS A 154 -11.18 -16.90 4.55
N ARG A 155 -11.32 -15.87 3.72
CA ARG A 155 -12.19 -15.84 2.53
C ARG A 155 -13.65 -16.19 2.79
N VAL A 156 -14.20 -15.68 3.88
CA VAL A 156 -15.64 -15.72 4.16
C VAL A 156 -16.36 -14.82 3.16
N LYS A 157 -17.32 -15.38 2.42
CA LYS A 157 -18.10 -14.60 1.44
C LYS A 157 -19.21 -13.83 2.15
N LEU A 158 -19.22 -12.52 1.97
CA LEU A 158 -20.28 -11.61 2.43
C LEU A 158 -20.93 -10.92 1.22
N SER A 159 -22.25 -10.86 1.20
CA SER A 159 -23.00 -9.98 0.30
C SER A 159 -22.92 -8.54 0.78
N ALA A 160 -23.19 -7.58 -0.11
CA ALA A 160 -23.35 -6.18 0.29
C ALA A 160 -24.66 -5.98 1.03
N GLY A 161 -24.68 -5.02 1.95
CA GLY A 161 -25.87 -4.63 2.71
C GLY A 161 -25.84 -5.11 4.15
N ARG A 162 -27.00 -5.01 4.79
CA ARG A 162 -27.15 -5.26 6.23
C ARG A 162 -27.20 -6.75 6.52
N HIS A 163 -26.45 -7.17 7.55
CA HIS A 163 -26.35 -8.54 8.01
C HIS A 163 -26.46 -8.64 9.53
N LEU A 164 -26.98 -9.75 10.01
CA LEU A 164 -26.99 -10.10 11.43
C LEU A 164 -25.91 -11.16 11.70
N LEU A 165 -24.93 -10.81 12.51
CA LEU A 165 -23.89 -11.73 12.95
C LEU A 165 -24.28 -12.30 14.30
N ARG A 166 -24.21 -13.63 14.47
CA ARG A 166 -24.40 -14.28 15.77
C ARG A 166 -23.13 -15.02 16.17
N PHE A 167 -22.46 -14.53 17.20
CA PHE A 167 -21.48 -15.29 17.94
C PHE A 167 -22.22 -16.33 18.77
N GLN A 168 -21.90 -17.62 18.62
CA GLN A 168 -22.52 -18.69 19.40
C GLN A 168 -21.49 -19.68 19.90
N THR A 169 -21.54 -19.96 21.19
CA THR A 169 -20.53 -20.75 21.88
C THR A 169 -20.83 -22.24 21.70
N LYS A 170 -19.83 -23.04 21.35
CA LYS A 170 -19.96 -24.51 21.20
C LYS A 170 -19.36 -25.27 22.39
N SER A 171 -18.57 -24.57 23.18
CA SER A 171 -17.99 -24.99 24.45
C SER A 171 -18.08 -23.85 25.46
N GLU A 172 -17.52 -24.06 26.65
CA GLU A 172 -17.45 -23.11 27.76
C GLU A 172 -16.00 -22.90 28.23
N TYR A 173 -15.73 -21.98 29.15
CA TYR A 173 -14.39 -21.70 29.71
C TYR A 173 -13.38 -21.16 28.69
N PHE A 174 -13.77 -20.09 27.99
CA PHE A 174 -12.88 -19.25 27.21
C PHE A 174 -13.42 -17.82 27.21
N ASP A 175 -12.55 -16.86 26.93
CA ASP A 175 -12.89 -15.45 26.87
C ASP A 175 -12.72 -14.92 25.44
N VAL A 176 -13.48 -13.87 25.11
CA VAL A 176 -13.44 -13.22 23.79
C VAL A 176 -13.34 -11.71 23.96
N ASP A 177 -12.32 -11.12 23.35
CA ASP A 177 -12.04 -9.68 23.40
C ASP A 177 -12.72 -8.97 22.22
N PHE A 178 -12.29 -9.26 20.98
CA PHE A 178 -12.88 -8.64 19.79
C PHE A 178 -13.03 -9.61 18.61
N PHE A 179 -13.84 -9.18 17.65
CA PHE A 179 -13.96 -9.73 16.30
C PHE A 179 -13.46 -8.72 15.26
N GLU A 180 -12.94 -9.18 14.14
CA GLU A 180 -12.50 -8.31 13.04
C GLU A 180 -12.85 -8.93 11.69
N PHE A 181 -13.47 -8.15 10.82
CA PHE A 181 -13.60 -8.49 9.40
C PHE A 181 -12.71 -7.58 8.58
N LYS A 182 -11.76 -8.18 7.86
CA LYS A 182 -10.94 -7.48 6.87
C LYS A 182 -11.35 -7.90 5.47
N LYS A 183 -11.70 -6.95 4.60
CA LYS A 183 -11.99 -7.26 3.20
C LYS A 183 -10.73 -7.83 2.56
N VAL A 184 -10.82 -9.03 2.01
CA VAL A 184 -9.78 -9.60 1.17
C VAL A 184 -9.73 -8.70 -0.07
N SER A 185 -8.64 -7.96 -0.25
CA SER A 185 -8.47 -7.26 -1.50
C SER A 185 -8.25 -8.30 -2.60
N ASN A 186 -8.99 -8.16 -3.70
CA ASN A 186 -8.64 -8.82 -4.97
C ASN A 186 -7.35 -8.24 -5.57
N ASP A 187 -6.56 -7.47 -4.80
CA ASP A 187 -5.19 -7.26 -5.19
C ASP A 187 -4.59 -8.66 -5.18
N ALA A 188 -4.12 -9.11 -6.35
CA ALA A 188 -3.19 -10.21 -6.35
C ALA A 188 -2.16 -9.94 -5.22
N PRO A 189 -1.74 -10.96 -4.45
CA PRO A 189 -0.52 -10.81 -3.67
C PRO A 189 0.49 -10.15 -4.62
N PRO A 190 1.29 -9.15 -4.16
CA PRO A 190 2.33 -8.59 -5.01
C PRO A 190 2.97 -9.78 -5.71
N PRO A 191 3.06 -9.78 -7.05
CA PRO A 191 3.52 -10.96 -7.78
C PRO A 191 4.72 -11.49 -7.02
N PRO A 192 4.79 -12.81 -6.74
CA PRO A 192 5.92 -13.36 -5.99
C PRO A 192 7.18 -12.72 -6.57
N PRO A 193 8.04 -12.12 -5.73
CA PRO A 193 9.13 -11.29 -6.21
C PRO A 193 9.76 -12.00 -7.37
N SER A 194 9.75 -11.32 -8.53
CA SER A 194 10.36 -11.83 -9.74
C SER A 194 11.67 -12.49 -9.33
N THR A 195 11.83 -13.78 -9.62
CA THR A 195 13.04 -14.51 -9.20
C THR A 195 14.31 -13.88 -9.81
N SER A 196 14.16 -13.02 -10.83
CA SER A 196 15.20 -12.10 -11.29
C SER A 196 15.03 -10.70 -10.67
N LYS A 197 16.07 -10.23 -9.98
CA LYS A 197 16.18 -8.84 -9.50
C LYS A 197 16.12 -7.85 -10.66
N VAL A 198 15.54 -6.68 -10.45
CA VAL A 198 15.64 -5.57 -11.40
C VAL A 198 17.04 -4.95 -11.30
N ASN A 199 17.78 -4.88 -12.40
CA ASN A 199 19.02 -4.11 -12.46
C ASN A 199 18.69 -2.64 -12.72
N LEU A 200 18.87 -1.79 -11.70
CA LEU A 200 18.38 -0.41 -11.71
C LEU A 200 19.54 0.60 -11.77
N ILE A 201 19.42 1.59 -12.65
CA ILE A 201 20.11 2.88 -12.52
C ILE A 201 19.07 3.92 -12.11
N LEU A 202 19.34 4.68 -11.04
CA LEU A 202 18.44 5.72 -10.54
C LEU A 202 19.01 7.11 -10.78
N ASP A 203 18.29 7.95 -11.52
CA ASP A 203 18.53 9.37 -11.69
C ASP A 203 17.67 10.15 -10.69
N LEU A 204 18.28 10.99 -9.85
CA LEU A 204 17.60 11.72 -8.77
C LEU A 204 18.17 13.13 -8.55
N ASP A 205 17.43 14.01 -7.87
CA ASP A 205 17.78 15.42 -7.65
C ASP A 205 17.68 15.87 -6.20
N ILE A 206 18.31 15.11 -5.29
CA ILE A 206 18.58 15.47 -3.89
C ILE A 206 19.00 16.95 -3.76
N PHE A 207 18.04 17.86 -3.52
CA PHE A 207 18.27 19.31 -3.64
C PHE A 207 17.43 20.14 -2.68
N ASN A 208 16.12 20.26 -2.93
CA ASN A 208 15.25 21.18 -2.19
C ASN A 208 13.94 20.58 -1.68
N ASP A 209 13.72 19.27 -1.87
CA ASP A 209 12.57 18.58 -1.34
C ASP A 209 12.94 17.21 -0.73
N SER A 210 12.05 16.65 0.09
CA SER A 210 12.22 15.42 0.86
C SER A 210 11.84 14.14 0.12
N ASP A 211 11.15 14.24 -1.02
CA ASP A 211 10.66 13.10 -1.78
C ASP A 211 11.79 12.22 -2.34
N ASP A 212 12.91 12.78 -2.82
CA ASP A 212 14.09 11.99 -3.18
C ASP A 212 14.63 11.17 -2.01
N ALA A 213 14.74 11.76 -0.81
CA ALA A 213 15.19 11.05 0.38
C ALA A 213 14.20 9.94 0.77
N GLY A 214 12.90 10.20 0.63
CA GLY A 214 11.87 9.18 0.79
C GLY A 214 11.98 8.07 -0.27
N ALA A 215 12.31 8.41 -1.51
CA ALA A 215 12.52 7.47 -2.60
C ALA A 215 13.74 6.58 -2.34
N LEU A 216 14.82 7.13 -1.78
CA LEU A 216 15.96 6.35 -1.32
C LEU A 216 15.57 5.39 -0.18
N ALA A 217 14.75 5.81 0.80
CA ALA A 217 14.27 4.90 1.84
C ALA A 217 13.43 3.73 1.25
N VAL A 218 12.56 4.03 0.28
CA VAL A 218 11.81 3.00 -0.46
C VAL A 218 12.74 2.08 -1.23
N LEU A 219 13.77 2.63 -1.90
CA LEU A 219 14.75 1.85 -2.64
C LEU A 219 15.52 0.89 -1.73
N HIS A 220 15.98 1.36 -0.57
CA HIS A 220 16.67 0.52 0.43
C HIS A 220 15.76 -0.60 0.95
N SER A 221 14.45 -0.37 1.06
CA SER A 221 13.46 -1.42 1.36
C SER A 221 13.42 -2.49 0.28
N LEU A 222 13.47 -2.09 -0.99
CA LEU A 222 13.49 -2.99 -2.14
C LEU A 222 14.81 -3.75 -2.27
N ILE A 223 15.93 -3.15 -1.88
CA ILE A 223 17.23 -3.84 -1.80
C ILE A 223 17.16 -4.94 -0.74
N ARG A 224 16.66 -4.61 0.46
CA ARG A 224 16.55 -5.54 1.58
C ARG A 224 15.58 -6.70 1.31
N SER A 225 14.51 -6.46 0.56
CA SER A 225 13.60 -7.53 0.11
C SER A 225 14.17 -8.36 -1.03
N GLY A 226 15.34 -7.99 -1.56
CA GLY A 226 16.01 -8.70 -2.65
C GLY A 226 15.35 -8.49 -4.01
N GLU A 227 14.54 -7.45 -4.20
CA GLU A 227 13.79 -7.17 -5.43
C GLU A 227 14.63 -6.42 -6.48
N VAL A 228 15.67 -5.69 -6.06
CA VAL A 228 16.47 -4.82 -6.93
C VAL A 228 17.96 -5.00 -6.70
N ASN A 229 18.72 -4.86 -7.78
CA ASN A 229 20.17 -4.70 -7.81
C ASN A 229 20.47 -3.28 -8.32
N VAL A 230 20.86 -2.38 -7.42
CA VAL A 230 21.16 -0.99 -7.79
C VAL A 230 22.57 -0.93 -8.38
N LEU A 231 22.66 -0.59 -9.65
CA LEU A 231 23.92 -0.50 -10.39
C LEU A 231 24.63 0.83 -10.14
N ALA A 232 23.88 1.93 -10.08
CA ALA A 232 24.39 3.28 -9.82
C ALA A 232 23.24 4.24 -9.49
N MET A 233 23.59 5.36 -8.85
CA MET A 233 22.74 6.53 -8.65
C MET A 233 23.36 7.74 -9.35
N MET A 234 22.60 8.52 -10.11
CA MET A 234 23.10 9.68 -10.84
C MET A 234 22.40 10.94 -10.37
N ILE A 235 23.17 11.90 -9.86
CA ILE A 235 22.65 13.21 -9.51
C ILE A 235 22.40 14.00 -10.80
N THR A 236 21.16 14.45 -10.97
CA THR A 236 20.67 15.16 -12.17
C THR A 236 20.74 16.68 -12.05
N VAL A 237 21.18 17.20 -10.91
CA VAL A 237 21.44 18.63 -10.66
C VAL A 237 22.92 18.88 -10.37
N SER A 238 23.34 20.14 -10.44
CA SER A 238 24.72 20.58 -10.25
C SER A 238 25.05 20.99 -8.81
N TYR A 239 24.16 20.70 -7.85
CA TYR A 239 24.35 21.08 -6.46
C TYR A 239 25.44 20.20 -5.78
N PRO A 240 26.53 20.79 -5.25
CA PRO A 240 27.70 20.03 -4.82
C PRO A 240 27.46 19.10 -3.62
N TYR A 241 26.38 19.32 -2.86
CA TYR A 241 26.05 18.51 -1.70
C TYR A 241 25.08 17.36 -2.02
N SER A 242 24.55 17.27 -3.24
CA SER A 242 23.60 16.21 -3.62
C SER A 242 24.22 14.82 -3.55
N ALA A 243 25.43 14.64 -4.12
CA ALA A 243 26.10 13.34 -4.10
C ALA A 243 26.57 12.94 -2.68
N PRO A 244 27.24 13.80 -1.89
CA PRO A 244 27.56 13.48 -0.50
C PRO A 244 26.33 13.22 0.39
N ALA A 245 25.21 13.91 0.16
CA ALA A 245 23.99 13.64 0.91
C ALA A 245 23.33 12.31 0.52
N THR A 246 23.39 11.95 -0.76
CA THR A 246 22.96 10.62 -1.25
C THR A 246 23.82 9.53 -0.62
N ASP A 247 25.14 9.73 -0.60
CA ASP A 247 26.08 8.82 0.04
C ASP A 247 25.83 8.68 1.56
N ALA A 248 25.51 9.78 2.24
CA ALA A 248 25.16 9.76 3.66
C ALA A 248 23.89 8.92 3.93
N ILE A 249 22.88 9.00 3.06
CA ILE A 249 21.67 8.18 3.16
C ILE A 249 22.02 6.71 2.90
N ASN A 250 22.83 6.42 1.87
CA ASN A 250 23.26 5.06 1.56
C ASN A 250 24.09 4.43 2.69
N THR A 251 25.02 5.19 3.26
CA THR A 251 25.84 4.82 4.40
C THR A 251 24.99 4.51 5.62
N TYR A 252 23.96 5.32 5.89
CA TYR A 252 23.02 5.05 6.97
C TYR A 252 22.34 3.68 6.83
N TYR A 253 21.97 3.28 5.61
CA TYR A 253 21.39 1.96 5.32
C TYR A 253 22.44 0.86 5.09
N GLY A 254 23.71 1.08 5.45
CA GLY A 254 24.76 0.07 5.38
C GLY A 254 25.27 -0.24 3.97
N LEU A 255 25.02 0.63 2.99
CA LEU A 255 25.40 0.44 1.59
C LEU A 255 26.26 1.61 1.05
N PRO A 256 27.40 1.95 1.68
CA PRO A 256 28.22 3.12 1.28
C PRO A 256 28.80 2.99 -0.14
N ASN A 257 28.98 1.77 -0.65
CA ASN A 257 29.70 1.54 -1.91
C ASN A 257 28.84 1.62 -3.19
N ILE A 258 27.61 2.17 -3.11
CA ILE A 258 26.78 2.33 -4.32
C ILE A 258 27.42 3.41 -5.21
N PRO A 259 27.74 3.14 -6.49
CA PRO A 259 28.35 4.14 -7.36
C PRO A 259 27.46 5.36 -7.56
N ILE A 260 28.01 6.56 -7.32
CA ILE A 260 27.30 7.84 -7.51
C ILE A 260 27.96 8.64 -8.63
N GLY A 261 27.20 9.02 -9.66
CA GLY A 261 27.62 9.93 -10.72
C GLY A 261 27.03 11.34 -10.53
N ILE A 262 27.73 12.38 -11.01
CA ILE A 262 27.27 13.77 -10.92
C ILE A 262 27.16 14.44 -12.28
N LEU A 263 26.15 15.30 -12.44
CA LEU A 263 26.05 16.23 -13.56
C LEU A 263 27.17 17.27 -13.47
N ARG A 264 28.04 17.35 -14.48
CA ARG A 264 29.20 18.28 -14.51
C ARG A 264 29.08 19.44 -15.50
N ASP A 265 27.87 19.89 -15.85
CA ASP A 265 27.71 21.12 -16.63
C ASP A 265 27.69 22.39 -15.75
N ASN A 266 27.43 22.25 -14.46
CA ASN A 266 27.40 23.31 -13.44
C ASN A 266 26.30 24.38 -13.60
N THR A 267 25.28 24.12 -14.42
CA THR A 267 24.24 25.11 -14.75
C THR A 267 22.89 24.82 -14.11
N LEU A 268 22.57 23.54 -13.89
CA LEU A 268 21.25 23.14 -13.42
C LEU A 268 21.21 23.13 -11.89
N LEU A 269 20.67 24.19 -11.28
CA LEU A 269 20.54 24.33 -9.82
C LEU A 269 21.87 24.12 -9.05
N PRO A 270 22.91 24.91 -9.32
CA PRO A 270 24.21 24.74 -8.65
C PRO A 270 24.19 25.16 -7.17
N THR A 271 23.23 25.97 -6.74
CA THR A 271 23.13 26.53 -5.38
C THR A 271 21.69 26.60 -4.90
N GLY A 272 21.47 26.90 -3.61
CA GLY A 272 20.14 27.12 -3.04
C GLY A 272 19.45 25.87 -2.47
N GLY A 273 20.09 24.70 -2.59
CA GLY A 273 19.67 23.45 -1.94
C GLY A 273 19.88 23.48 -0.43
N TRP A 274 19.23 22.56 0.30
CA TRP A 274 19.43 22.40 1.75
C TRP A 274 20.05 21.07 2.19
N TYR A 275 20.30 20.16 1.26
CA TYR A 275 20.94 18.87 1.57
C TYR A 275 22.40 18.98 2.03
N SER A 276 23.02 20.16 1.98
CA SER A 276 24.26 20.44 2.71
C SER A 276 24.15 20.09 4.20
N GLN A 277 22.97 20.23 4.79
CA GLN A 277 22.70 19.83 6.18
C GLN A 277 22.73 18.31 6.37
N ILE A 278 22.42 17.52 5.35
CA ILE A 278 22.53 16.06 5.44
C ILE A 278 23.98 15.65 5.23
N SER A 279 24.63 16.11 4.17
CA SER A 279 26.04 15.76 3.92
C SER A 279 27.01 16.18 5.03
N ALA A 280 26.71 17.26 5.75
CA ALA A 280 27.58 17.76 6.81
C ALA A 280 27.38 17.08 8.18
N ASN A 281 26.19 16.50 8.43
CA ASN A 281 25.82 16.02 9.77
C ASN A 281 25.65 14.50 9.87
N TYR A 282 25.79 13.77 8.76
CA TYR A 282 25.67 12.31 8.71
C TYR A 282 26.92 11.69 8.09
N PRO A 283 27.35 10.49 8.55
CA PRO A 283 28.53 9.82 7.99
C PRO A 283 28.38 9.54 6.50
N GLN A 284 29.42 9.84 5.74
CA GLN A 284 29.56 9.61 4.29
C GLN A 284 31.06 9.49 3.97
N ASP A 285 31.42 8.70 2.98
CA ASP A 285 32.81 8.44 2.57
C ASP A 285 33.10 8.82 1.10
N LEU A 286 32.13 9.46 0.43
CA LEU A 286 32.29 9.94 -0.93
C LEU A 286 33.35 11.05 -1.04
N VAL A 287 34.52 10.68 -1.56
CA VAL A 287 35.62 11.63 -1.84
C VAL A 287 35.42 12.33 -3.19
N ASN A 288 35.11 11.58 -4.25
CA ASN A 288 34.97 12.09 -5.61
C ASN A 288 33.94 11.28 -6.39
N ALA A 289 32.96 11.95 -6.99
CA ALA A 289 32.00 11.35 -7.91
C ALA A 289 32.41 11.59 -9.38
N PRO A 290 32.41 10.56 -10.25
CA PRO A 290 32.64 10.72 -11.68
C PRO A 290 31.50 11.51 -12.35
N ASN A 291 31.75 11.97 -13.58
CA ASN A 291 30.68 12.50 -14.43
C ASN A 291 29.62 11.40 -14.68
N ALA A 292 28.34 11.76 -14.56
CA ALA A 292 27.21 10.83 -14.71
C ALA A 292 27.17 10.15 -16.08
N THR A 293 27.44 10.89 -17.17
CA THR A 293 27.48 10.33 -18.54
C THR A 293 28.58 9.26 -18.67
N THR A 294 29.78 9.51 -18.13
CA THR A 294 30.86 8.52 -18.13
C THR A 294 30.49 7.29 -17.28
N LEU A 295 29.90 7.49 -16.11
CA LEU A 295 29.48 6.37 -15.26
C LEU A 295 28.37 5.54 -15.92
N TYR A 296 27.40 6.19 -16.58
CA TYR A 296 26.38 5.53 -17.39
C TYR A 296 27.00 4.61 -18.43
N GLN A 297 27.95 5.12 -19.22
CA GLN A 297 28.62 4.34 -20.26
C GLN A 297 29.38 3.14 -19.68
N GLN A 298 30.09 3.34 -18.57
CA GLN A 298 30.82 2.28 -17.86
C GLN A 298 29.91 1.18 -17.32
N ILE A 299 28.78 1.55 -16.71
CA ILE A 299 27.82 0.60 -16.17
C ILE A 299 27.12 -0.15 -17.30
N LEU A 300 26.51 0.56 -18.25
CA LEU A 300 25.73 -0.04 -19.34
C LEU A 300 26.57 -0.98 -20.21
N SER A 301 27.82 -0.62 -20.53
CA SER A 301 28.70 -1.47 -21.35
C SER A 301 28.98 -2.86 -20.75
N ARG A 302 28.86 -3.00 -19.42
CA ARG A 302 29.10 -4.25 -18.68
C ARG A 302 27.84 -5.07 -18.44
N GLN A 303 26.67 -4.51 -18.72
CA GLN A 303 25.41 -5.22 -18.51
C GLN A 303 25.06 -6.12 -19.70
N PRO A 304 24.33 -7.21 -19.48
CA PRO A 304 23.67 -7.94 -20.55
C PRO A 304 22.75 -7.03 -21.38
N ASP A 305 22.49 -7.43 -22.61
CA ASP A 305 21.52 -6.71 -23.45
C ASP A 305 20.11 -6.83 -22.84
N ASN A 306 19.32 -5.77 -23.00
CA ASN A 306 17.93 -5.71 -22.54
C ASN A 306 17.73 -6.05 -21.05
N SER A 307 18.70 -5.71 -20.18
CA SER A 307 18.64 -6.07 -18.76
C SER A 307 18.48 -4.91 -17.79
N VAL A 308 18.72 -3.66 -18.23
CA VAL A 308 18.77 -2.49 -17.34
C VAL A 308 17.45 -1.73 -17.35
N VAL A 309 16.94 -1.40 -16.17
CA VAL A 309 15.90 -0.39 -16.00
C VAL A 309 16.56 0.91 -15.57
N ILE A 310 16.20 2.00 -16.23
CA ILE A 310 16.57 3.35 -15.80
C ILE A 310 15.33 3.99 -15.19
N ALA A 311 15.42 4.47 -13.96
CA ALA A 311 14.40 5.30 -13.35
C ALA A 311 14.93 6.73 -13.23
N THR A 312 14.22 7.71 -13.78
CA THR A 312 14.52 9.13 -13.58
C THR A 312 13.40 9.77 -12.79
N ILE A 313 13.73 10.19 -11.56
CA ILE A 313 12.86 10.92 -10.63
C ILE A 313 13.25 12.39 -10.50
N GLY A 314 14.26 12.84 -11.26
CA GLY A 314 14.66 14.24 -11.37
C GLY A 314 14.66 14.76 -12.82
N PRO A 315 15.28 15.91 -13.08
CA PRO A 315 15.44 16.47 -14.43
C PRO A 315 16.19 15.54 -15.39
N LEU A 316 15.83 15.59 -16.67
CA LEU A 316 16.27 14.60 -17.68
C LEU A 316 17.66 14.90 -18.27
N ARG A 317 18.36 15.91 -17.75
CA ARG A 317 19.64 16.40 -18.29
C ARG A 317 20.73 15.33 -18.45
N ASN A 318 20.82 14.37 -17.53
CA ASN A 318 21.81 13.28 -17.63
C ASN A 318 21.51 12.31 -18.78
N LEU A 319 20.24 12.00 -19.04
CA LEU A 319 19.83 11.14 -20.14
C LEU A 319 20.08 11.80 -21.49
N ASP A 320 19.76 13.08 -21.61
CA ASP A 320 20.07 13.87 -22.80
C ASP A 320 21.58 13.92 -23.08
N ASN A 321 22.41 14.15 -22.05
CA ASN A 321 23.87 14.09 -22.19
C ASN A 321 24.35 12.69 -22.61
N LEU A 322 23.73 11.62 -22.10
CA LEU A 322 24.02 10.25 -22.53
C LEU A 322 23.62 10.05 -24.00
N MET A 323 22.40 10.40 -24.39
CA MET A 323 21.91 10.28 -25.77
C MET A 323 22.76 11.08 -26.76
N ALA A 324 23.29 12.24 -26.35
CA ALA A 324 24.17 13.07 -27.17
C ALA A 324 25.62 12.55 -27.24
N SER A 325 26.02 11.64 -26.36
CA SER A 325 27.37 11.07 -26.38
C SER A 325 27.57 10.09 -27.54
N SER A 326 28.82 9.91 -27.99
CA SER A 326 29.16 9.13 -29.19
C SER A 326 28.64 7.69 -29.18
N GLU A 327 28.55 7.05 -28.02
CA GLU A 327 28.11 5.65 -27.86
C GLU A 327 26.77 5.51 -27.11
N GLY A 328 26.23 6.60 -26.58
CA GLY A 328 25.15 6.51 -25.59
C GLY A 328 23.84 6.00 -26.18
N MET A 329 23.46 6.43 -27.39
CA MET A 329 22.27 5.88 -28.07
C MET A 329 22.38 4.38 -28.33
N ASP A 330 23.57 3.89 -28.69
CA ASP A 330 23.78 2.47 -28.97
C ASP A 330 23.83 1.64 -27.69
N LEU A 331 24.32 2.21 -26.59
CA LEU A 331 24.22 1.60 -25.27
C LEU A 331 22.77 1.57 -24.79
N ILE A 332 22.01 2.65 -24.93
CA ILE A 332 20.59 2.69 -24.55
C ILE A 332 19.82 1.61 -25.31
N ARG A 333 19.90 1.59 -26.65
CA ARG A 333 19.18 0.61 -27.49
C ARG A 333 19.49 -0.84 -27.15
N ARG A 334 20.75 -1.15 -26.83
CA ARG A 334 21.18 -2.52 -26.56
C ARG A 334 20.89 -2.96 -25.13
N LYS A 335 21.15 -2.08 -24.15
CA LYS A 335 21.27 -2.45 -22.73
C LYS A 335 20.03 -2.13 -21.92
N VAL A 336 19.32 -1.06 -22.28
CA VAL A 336 18.18 -0.56 -21.50
C VAL A 336 16.91 -1.27 -21.94
N ARG A 337 16.33 -2.03 -21.02
CA ARG A 337 15.03 -2.67 -21.17
C ARG A 337 13.89 -1.68 -21.12
N ARG A 338 13.96 -0.73 -20.19
CA ARG A 338 12.87 0.20 -19.89
C ARG A 338 13.38 1.48 -19.26
N LEU A 339 12.84 2.61 -19.72
CA LEU A 339 12.85 3.87 -18.98
C LEU A 339 11.60 3.98 -18.11
N VAL A 340 11.75 4.43 -16.87
CA VAL A 340 10.66 4.92 -16.04
C VAL A 340 10.95 6.40 -15.73
N ALA A 341 10.12 7.31 -16.21
CA ALA A 341 10.31 8.74 -16.05
C ALA A 341 9.17 9.35 -15.23
N ALA A 342 9.50 9.84 -14.03
CA ALA A 342 8.54 10.54 -13.18
C ALA A 342 8.52 12.03 -13.51
N GLY A 343 7.30 12.55 -13.69
CA GLY A 343 7.08 13.95 -14.02
C GLY A 343 5.93 14.15 -15.00
N GLY A 344 5.65 15.42 -15.26
CA GLY A 344 4.51 15.84 -16.05
C GLY A 344 3.19 15.72 -15.32
N TRP A 345 2.18 16.30 -15.95
CA TRP A 345 0.76 16.08 -15.68
C TRP A 345 0.16 15.54 -16.96
N ILE A 346 -0.88 14.72 -16.89
CA ILE A 346 -1.67 14.27 -18.07
C ILE A 346 -3.14 14.24 -17.69
N ASP A 347 -3.98 15.10 -18.27
CA ASP A 347 -5.42 15.09 -18.02
C ASP A 347 -6.10 13.93 -18.77
N GLU A 348 -7.36 13.63 -18.40
CA GLU A 348 -8.09 12.48 -18.96
C GLU A 348 -8.29 12.58 -20.48
N ASP A 349 -8.41 13.79 -21.01
CA ASP A 349 -8.53 14.05 -22.44
C ASP A 349 -7.17 14.00 -23.19
N GLY A 350 -6.07 13.76 -22.47
CA GLY A 350 -4.71 13.71 -23.00
C GLY A 350 -4.05 15.09 -23.20
N SER A 351 -4.76 16.19 -22.92
CA SER A 351 -4.15 17.52 -22.78
C SER A 351 -3.33 17.59 -21.50
N SER A 352 -2.30 18.43 -21.45
CA SER A 352 -1.60 18.70 -20.17
C SER A 352 -0.43 19.69 -20.22
N GLY A 353 -0.02 20.09 -19.00
CA GLY A 353 1.12 20.95 -18.68
C GLY A 353 2.41 20.20 -18.32
N THR A 354 3.13 20.72 -17.33
CA THR A 354 4.51 20.32 -17.01
C THR A 354 4.69 20.02 -15.52
N SER A 355 5.84 19.48 -15.13
CA SER A 355 6.29 19.35 -13.73
C SER A 355 7.63 20.07 -13.54
N PHE A 356 8.11 20.14 -12.29
CA PHE A 356 9.43 20.68 -11.98
C PHE A 356 10.54 20.00 -12.82
N ASN A 357 10.62 18.67 -12.78
CA ASN A 357 11.62 17.88 -13.52
C ASN A 357 11.64 18.21 -15.02
N TYR A 358 10.45 18.26 -15.62
CA TYR A 358 10.31 18.43 -17.05
C TYR A 358 10.57 19.88 -17.49
N LYS A 359 10.08 20.86 -16.72
CA LYS A 359 10.25 22.29 -17.03
C LYS A 359 11.67 22.76 -16.81
N LEU A 360 12.31 22.31 -15.74
CA LEU A 360 13.64 22.78 -15.34
C LEU A 360 14.71 22.48 -16.41
N SER A 361 14.55 21.37 -17.13
CA SER A 361 15.41 20.97 -18.24
C SER A 361 14.62 20.80 -19.55
N ALA A 362 13.70 21.72 -19.85
CA ALA A 362 12.74 21.64 -20.96
C ALA A 362 13.32 21.12 -22.29
N SER A 363 14.46 21.63 -22.75
CA SER A 363 15.09 21.17 -24.00
C SER A 363 15.57 19.72 -23.93
N SER A 364 16.10 19.29 -22.78
CA SER A 364 16.50 17.89 -22.52
C SER A 364 15.27 17.00 -22.45
N THR A 365 14.25 17.40 -21.68
CA THR A 365 12.93 16.75 -21.63
C THR A 365 12.35 16.52 -23.02
N GLN A 366 12.38 17.55 -23.87
CA GLN A 366 11.88 17.47 -25.23
C GLN A 366 12.64 16.42 -26.03
N ARG A 367 13.98 16.44 -25.99
CA ARG A 367 14.80 15.50 -26.76
C ARG A 367 14.61 14.07 -26.28
N ASP A 368 14.64 13.86 -24.98
CA ASP A 368 14.58 12.53 -24.38
C ASP A 368 13.21 11.88 -24.62
N ILE A 369 12.12 12.55 -24.26
CA ILE A 369 10.77 12.01 -24.45
C ILE A 369 10.47 11.78 -25.94
N ASN A 370 10.85 12.73 -26.80
CA ASN A 370 10.50 12.66 -28.21
C ASN A 370 11.40 11.72 -29.03
N HIS A 371 12.57 11.31 -28.51
CA HIS A 371 13.53 10.48 -29.25
C HIS A 371 14.02 9.25 -28.48
N TRP A 372 13.42 8.94 -27.32
CA TRP A 372 13.69 7.69 -26.61
C TRP A 372 13.48 6.49 -27.55
N PRO A 373 14.45 5.57 -27.65
CA PRO A 373 14.43 4.54 -28.70
C PRO A 373 13.76 3.22 -28.28
N GLY A 374 13.31 3.06 -27.03
CA GLY A 374 12.79 1.81 -26.50
C GLY A 374 11.53 1.98 -25.65
N GLU A 375 11.23 0.97 -24.82
CA GLU A 375 10.08 1.03 -23.90
C GLU A 375 10.26 2.16 -22.88
N ALA A 376 9.21 2.96 -22.67
CA ALA A 376 9.21 4.04 -21.68
C ALA A 376 7.89 4.11 -20.91
N TRP A 377 7.99 4.16 -19.59
CA TRP A 377 6.88 4.29 -18.66
C TRP A 377 6.91 5.68 -18.06
N PHE A 378 5.87 6.46 -18.31
CA PHE A 378 5.72 7.81 -17.80
C PHE A 378 4.82 7.79 -16.58
N VAL A 379 5.36 8.28 -15.46
CA VAL A 379 4.69 8.32 -14.16
C VAL A 379 4.32 9.79 -13.89
N PRO A 380 3.11 10.21 -14.26
CA PRO A 380 2.71 11.60 -14.06
C PRO A 380 2.48 11.89 -12.58
N ASN A 381 2.63 13.15 -12.18
CA ASN A 381 2.56 13.58 -10.78
C ASN A 381 1.26 13.14 -10.08
N GLN A 382 0.16 13.03 -10.84
CA GLN A 382 -1.14 12.57 -10.33
C GLN A 382 -1.09 11.17 -9.67
N VAL A 383 -0.11 10.33 -10.02
CA VAL A 383 0.10 9.03 -9.36
C VAL A 383 0.54 9.20 -7.90
N GLY A 384 1.34 10.24 -7.60
CA GLY A 384 1.90 10.49 -6.26
C GLY A 384 1.20 11.57 -5.44
N ASP A 385 0.41 12.46 -6.06
CA ASP A 385 -0.18 13.65 -5.43
C ASP A 385 -0.93 13.37 -4.13
N LYS A 386 -1.76 12.31 -4.14
CA LYS A 386 -2.64 11.93 -3.03
C LYS A 386 -2.03 10.89 -2.11
N ILE A 387 -0.80 10.46 -2.38
CA ILE A 387 -0.06 9.51 -1.55
C ILE A 387 0.83 10.33 -0.62
N LYS A 388 0.34 10.59 0.59
CA LYS A 388 0.99 11.46 1.58
C LYS A 388 1.77 10.62 2.59
N THR A 389 3.06 10.93 2.80
CA THR A 389 3.97 10.19 3.70
C THR A 389 4.88 11.09 4.54
N GLY A 390 5.41 10.55 5.63
CA GLY A 390 6.50 11.16 6.39
C GLY A 390 6.11 11.69 7.76
N ASN A 391 4.82 11.87 8.05
CA ASN A 391 4.38 12.19 9.41
C ASN A 391 4.77 11.07 10.39
N ARG A 392 4.62 9.79 9.99
CA ARG A 392 5.02 8.68 10.87
C ARG A 392 6.53 8.61 11.02
N LEU A 393 7.27 8.85 9.95
CA LEU A 393 8.73 8.93 9.97
C LEU A 393 9.20 9.96 11.00
N LEU A 394 8.63 11.17 10.97
CA LEU A 394 8.91 12.24 11.92
C LEU A 394 8.56 11.88 13.37
N ALA A 395 7.44 11.18 13.57
CA ALA A 395 6.95 10.83 14.90
C ALA A 395 7.72 9.68 15.57
N THR A 396 8.39 8.82 14.80
CA THR A 396 8.88 7.53 15.32
C THR A 396 10.36 7.25 15.07
N LYS A 397 11.00 7.86 14.07
CA LYS A 397 12.43 7.67 13.82
C LYS A 397 13.27 8.71 14.55
N SER A 398 14.45 8.29 15.01
CA SER A 398 15.41 9.15 15.69
C SER A 398 16.07 10.13 14.71
N ASN A 399 16.68 11.19 15.26
CA ASN A 399 17.43 12.18 14.48
C ASN A 399 18.70 11.61 13.84
N ALA A 400 19.11 10.39 14.19
CA ALA A 400 20.21 9.70 13.51
C ALA A 400 19.82 9.21 12.10
N ASN A 401 18.53 9.21 11.75
CA ASN A 401 18.06 8.86 10.41
C ASN A 401 18.11 10.10 9.47
N PRO A 402 18.93 10.10 8.41
CA PRO A 402 19.07 11.24 7.50
C PRO A 402 17.79 11.50 6.68
N VAL A 403 17.00 10.47 6.37
CA VAL A 403 15.71 10.62 5.68
C VAL A 403 14.70 11.32 6.59
N ARG A 404 14.64 10.95 7.88
CA ARG A 404 13.81 11.66 8.87
C ARG A 404 14.21 13.13 8.96
N LYS A 405 15.51 13.45 8.88
CA LYS A 405 16.00 14.83 8.88
C LYS A 405 15.60 15.60 7.62
N ALA A 406 15.65 14.97 6.45
CA ALA A 406 15.15 15.55 5.22
C ALA A 406 13.66 15.94 5.33
N TYR A 407 12.84 15.03 5.87
CA TYR A 407 11.42 15.30 6.14
C TYR A 407 11.19 16.37 7.21
N GLU A 408 12.07 16.49 8.22
CA GLU A 408 11.97 17.53 9.24
C GLU A 408 12.19 18.92 8.63
N ILE A 409 13.23 19.05 7.79
CA ILE A 409 13.51 20.29 7.07
C ILE A 409 12.34 20.62 6.14
N ALA A 410 11.84 19.65 5.38
CA ALA A 410 10.69 19.84 4.52
C ALA A 410 9.43 20.26 5.30
N LYS A 411 9.19 19.73 6.51
CA LYS A 411 8.01 20.06 7.33
C LYS A 411 7.98 21.53 7.75
N SER A 412 9.14 22.16 7.91
CA SER A 412 9.22 23.60 8.18
C SER A 412 8.94 24.47 6.95
N ARG A 413 8.99 23.89 5.74
CA ARG A 413 8.82 24.60 4.45
C ARG A 413 7.45 24.38 3.83
N TYR A 414 6.87 23.19 4.00
CA TYR A 414 5.60 22.80 3.39
C TYR A 414 4.56 22.52 4.48
N HIS A 415 3.41 23.19 4.42
CA HIS A 415 2.33 23.05 5.41
C HIS A 415 1.23 22.12 4.88
N GLY A 416 0.70 21.22 5.73
CA GLY A 416 -0.41 20.34 5.38
C GLY A 416 -0.68 19.23 6.41
N PRO A 417 -1.95 18.74 6.52
CA PRO A 417 -2.35 17.74 7.51
C PRO A 417 -1.75 16.36 7.25
N ASP A 418 -1.78 15.89 6.00
CA ASP A 418 -1.23 14.61 5.55
C ASP A 418 0.07 14.88 4.79
N PHE A 419 1.23 14.62 5.40
CA PHE A 419 2.48 15.29 4.99
C PHE A 419 3.10 14.73 3.71
N ARG A 420 3.74 15.61 2.92
CA ARG A 420 4.36 15.51 1.59
C ARG A 420 3.87 14.42 0.58
N PRO A 421 3.42 14.81 -0.64
CA PRO A 421 3.20 13.89 -1.76
C PRO A 421 4.39 12.96 -2.03
N SER A 422 4.10 11.74 -2.49
CA SER A 422 5.09 10.71 -2.75
C SER A 422 5.31 10.50 -4.25
N TRP A 423 5.90 11.50 -4.92
CA TRP A 423 6.14 11.44 -6.37
C TRP A 423 7.29 10.48 -6.71
N ASP A 424 8.44 10.69 -6.10
CA ASP A 424 9.68 9.98 -6.45
C ASP A 424 9.70 8.56 -5.89
N GLN A 425 9.11 8.37 -4.70
CA GLN A 425 8.85 7.06 -4.11
C GLN A 425 8.05 6.18 -5.07
N MET A 426 7.04 6.75 -5.72
CA MET A 426 6.23 6.04 -6.69
C MET A 426 7.03 5.74 -7.97
N GLY A 427 7.85 6.68 -8.46
CA GLY A 427 8.75 6.43 -9.58
C GLY A 427 9.68 5.24 -9.35
N VAL A 428 10.36 5.20 -8.20
CA VAL A 428 11.22 4.08 -7.79
C VAL A 428 10.43 2.77 -7.64
N LEU A 429 9.29 2.82 -6.97
CA LEU A 429 8.48 1.63 -6.72
C LEU A 429 7.95 1.02 -8.02
N ILE A 430 7.54 1.86 -8.98
CA ILE A 430 7.08 1.44 -10.31
C ILE A 430 8.23 0.85 -11.13
N ALA A 431 9.43 1.43 -11.06
CA ALA A 431 10.60 0.91 -11.75
C ALA A 431 10.96 -0.52 -11.31
N VAL A 432 10.77 -0.85 -10.03
CA VAL A 432 11.10 -2.17 -9.49
C VAL A 432 9.92 -3.15 -9.58
N ARG A 433 8.70 -2.74 -9.21
CA ARG A 433 7.53 -3.64 -9.10
C ARG A 433 6.60 -3.62 -10.32
N GLY A 434 6.85 -2.75 -11.30
CA GLY A 434 5.99 -2.58 -12.47
C GLY A 434 4.56 -2.19 -12.07
N LEU A 435 3.55 -2.85 -12.64
CA LEU A 435 2.13 -2.58 -12.33
C LEU A 435 1.65 -3.13 -10.99
N TRP A 436 2.54 -3.79 -10.25
CA TRP A 436 2.38 -4.15 -8.84
C TRP A 436 1.05 -4.87 -8.49
N GLY A 437 0.77 -5.95 -9.22
CA GLY A 437 -0.40 -6.79 -8.99
C GLY A 437 -1.73 -6.09 -9.25
N GLY A 438 -1.76 -5.14 -10.20
CA GLY A 438 -2.97 -4.43 -10.63
C GLY A 438 -3.27 -3.14 -9.87
N ARG A 439 -2.41 -2.74 -8.91
CA ARG A 439 -2.51 -1.46 -8.19
C ARG A 439 -2.28 -0.25 -9.09
N LEU A 440 -1.62 -0.48 -10.21
CA LEU A 440 -1.40 0.49 -11.27
C LEU A 440 -1.91 -0.09 -12.58
N THR A 441 -2.34 0.78 -13.48
CA THR A 441 -2.65 0.45 -14.86
C THR A 441 -1.72 1.19 -15.81
N SER A 442 -1.65 0.71 -17.03
CA SER A 442 -0.90 1.35 -18.11
C SER A 442 -1.86 1.60 -19.27
N GLU A 443 -1.93 2.85 -19.72
CA GLU A 443 -2.43 3.19 -21.05
C GLU A 443 -1.29 3.02 -22.05
N THR A 444 -1.51 2.22 -23.09
CA THR A 444 -0.49 1.88 -24.11
C THR A 444 -0.90 2.38 -25.50
N ASN A 445 -2.14 2.85 -25.67
CA ASN A 445 -2.64 3.37 -26.93
C ASN A 445 -2.23 4.84 -27.09
N GLY A 446 -0.95 5.08 -27.36
CA GLY A 446 -0.43 6.41 -27.65
C GLY A 446 1.03 6.59 -27.28
N GLN A 447 1.46 7.85 -27.31
CA GLN A 447 2.81 8.23 -26.91
C GLN A 447 2.80 9.57 -26.17
N LEU A 448 3.65 9.68 -25.16
CA LEU A 448 3.97 10.98 -24.58
C LEU A 448 4.77 11.83 -25.58
N ARG A 449 4.40 13.10 -25.71
CA ARG A 449 5.13 14.13 -26.48
C ARG A 449 5.43 15.32 -25.60
N SER A 450 6.61 15.90 -25.78
CA SER A 450 7.01 17.13 -25.11
C SER A 450 7.22 18.28 -26.09
N ASP A 451 6.80 19.49 -25.69
CA ASP A 451 7.05 20.74 -26.41
C ASP A 451 8.39 21.39 -25.98
N PRO A 452 8.86 22.46 -26.65
CA PRO A 452 10.11 23.14 -26.27
C PRO A 452 10.10 23.78 -24.87
N GLY A 453 8.92 23.99 -24.28
CA GLY A 453 8.74 24.51 -22.93
C GLY A 453 8.74 23.44 -21.84
N GLY A 454 8.88 22.17 -22.21
CA GLY A 454 8.83 21.04 -21.27
C GLY A 454 7.41 20.67 -20.85
N ASN A 455 6.37 21.19 -21.50
CA ASN A 455 5.02 20.65 -21.33
C ASN A 455 4.94 19.31 -22.03
N VAL A 456 4.14 18.42 -21.47
CA VAL A 456 3.90 17.09 -22.05
C VAL A 456 2.44 16.91 -22.38
N SER A 457 2.13 16.06 -23.35
CA SER A 457 0.76 15.64 -23.66
C SER A 457 0.74 14.21 -24.18
N TRP A 458 -0.35 13.49 -23.92
CA TRP A 458 -0.54 12.15 -24.45
C TRP A 458 -1.15 12.24 -25.85
N LYS A 459 -0.46 11.71 -26.86
CA LYS A 459 -0.93 11.69 -28.24
C LYS A 459 -1.37 10.29 -28.62
N TYR A 460 -2.67 10.16 -28.87
CA TYR A 460 -3.24 8.92 -29.41
C TYR A 460 -2.70 8.63 -30.82
N PRO A 461 -2.64 7.36 -31.23
CA PRO A 461 -2.00 6.99 -32.48
C PRO A 461 -2.63 7.67 -33.70
N SER A 462 -1.76 8.17 -34.58
CA SER A 462 -2.12 8.74 -35.88
C SER A 462 -0.94 8.61 -36.84
N PHE A 463 -1.10 9.02 -38.11
CA PHE A 463 0.01 9.08 -39.05
C PHE A 463 1.20 9.90 -38.52
N HIS A 464 0.93 10.97 -37.77
CA HIS A 464 1.97 11.82 -37.17
C HIS A 464 2.53 11.28 -35.84
N TYR A 465 1.84 10.30 -35.24
CA TYR A 465 2.15 9.75 -33.93
C TYR A 465 2.13 8.21 -33.98
N PRO A 466 3.18 7.57 -34.51
CA PRO A 466 3.29 6.11 -34.51
C PRO A 466 3.44 5.57 -33.09
N ASP A 467 3.09 4.29 -32.87
CA ASP A 467 3.34 3.64 -31.59
C ASP A 467 4.84 3.63 -31.26
N LYS A 468 5.16 3.98 -30.01
CA LYS A 468 6.51 4.08 -29.47
C LYS A 468 6.76 3.10 -28.31
N ASN A 469 5.82 2.22 -28.01
CA ASN A 469 5.86 1.40 -26.80
C ASN A 469 5.98 2.29 -25.53
N HIS A 470 5.21 3.37 -25.53
CA HIS A 470 5.08 4.28 -24.40
C HIS A 470 3.92 3.79 -23.52
N HIS A 471 4.12 3.92 -22.22
CA HIS A 471 3.16 3.53 -21.19
C HIS A 471 2.86 4.73 -20.32
N LEU A 472 1.60 5.18 -20.28
CA LEU A 472 1.15 6.17 -19.31
C LEU A 472 0.59 5.48 -18.08
N ILE A 473 1.28 5.63 -16.96
CA ILE A 473 0.94 4.93 -15.72
C ILE A 473 -0.15 5.68 -14.97
N LYS A 474 -1.16 4.93 -14.51
CA LYS A 474 -2.28 5.46 -13.72
C LYS A 474 -2.45 4.68 -12.43
N LEU A 475 -2.79 5.38 -11.35
CA LEU A 475 -3.13 4.74 -10.08
C LEU A 475 -4.48 4.01 -10.22
N ASN A 476 -4.52 2.73 -9.85
CA ASN A 476 -5.72 1.88 -9.91
C ASN A 476 -6.10 1.31 -8.53
N THR A 477 -5.71 2.01 -7.47
CA THR A 477 -6.01 1.63 -6.10
C THR A 477 -6.18 2.87 -5.23
N SER A 478 -6.60 2.66 -3.99
CA SER A 478 -6.83 3.75 -3.03
C SER A 478 -5.53 4.47 -2.67
N PRO A 479 -5.45 5.81 -2.80
CA PRO A 479 -4.29 6.57 -2.38
C PRO A 479 -3.93 6.36 -0.90
N SER A 480 -4.92 6.23 0.00
CA SER A 480 -4.65 6.01 1.42
C SER A 480 -4.02 4.65 1.69
N LYS A 481 -4.44 3.59 0.98
CA LYS A 481 -3.78 2.29 1.05
C LYS A 481 -2.33 2.38 0.57
N MET A 482 -2.10 3.13 -0.50
CA MET A 482 -0.75 3.34 -1.04
C MET A 482 0.12 4.14 -0.08
N SER A 483 -0.41 5.18 0.57
CA SER A 483 0.30 5.94 1.61
C SER A 483 0.82 5.02 2.71
N VAL A 484 -0.03 4.11 3.21
CA VAL A 484 0.38 3.14 4.23
C VAL A 484 1.51 2.24 3.74
N ILE A 485 1.43 1.76 2.49
CA ILE A 485 2.47 0.86 1.97
C ILE A 485 3.79 1.60 1.77
N VAL A 486 3.78 2.76 1.10
CA VAL A 486 4.97 3.57 0.86
C VAL A 486 5.59 3.99 2.20
N GLU A 487 4.77 4.46 3.15
CA GLU A 487 5.27 4.83 4.46
C GLU A 487 5.78 3.62 5.26
N ASN A 488 5.26 2.40 5.07
CA ASN A 488 5.85 1.19 5.65
C ASN A 488 7.25 0.88 5.09
N MET A 489 7.45 1.09 3.81
CA MET A 489 8.76 0.88 3.18
C MET A 489 9.78 1.92 3.65
N MET A 490 9.36 3.18 3.84
CA MET A 490 10.22 4.23 4.38
C MET A 490 10.61 4.02 5.86
N MET A 491 9.94 3.12 6.56
CA MET A 491 10.09 2.91 8.00
C MET A 491 11.05 1.78 8.37
N ILE A 492 11.75 1.18 7.41
CA ILE A 492 12.79 0.21 7.72
C ILE A 492 13.93 0.89 8.49
N ASP A 493 14.49 0.16 9.46
CA ASP A 493 15.78 0.51 10.06
C ASP A 493 16.93 -0.06 9.21
N PRO A 494 18.14 0.50 9.34
CA PRO A 494 19.36 -0.03 8.72
C PRO A 494 19.52 -1.54 8.86
#